data_AF-A0A3T0RPM0-F1
#
_entry.id   AF-A0A3T0RPM0-F1
#
_cell.length_a   1.000
_cell.length_b   1.000
_cell.length_c   1.000
_cell.angle_alpha   90.00
_cell.angle_beta   90.00
_cell.angle_gamma   90.00
#
_symmetry.space_group_name_H-M   'P 1'
#
loop_
_entity.id
_entity.type
_entity.pdbx_description
1 polymer ?
#
loop_
_entity_poly.entity_id
_entity_poly.type
_entity_poly.pdbx_seq_one_letter_code
_entity_poly.pdbx_strand_id
1 'polypeptide(L)'
;MKKHLLALLLVTATTTTSFAALTFDSDVPANIQSQMVEDLAFMAQIEGSGQTPFHKEIYTAVDGKAYKNFFETRIFSVGLDSCGGGAAVACVQPFFDPNKMWLTENFIKFSHPQVARSMVVYHEARHSESKNGNWMHANCPRPFLGADGKDMVSIWTGAKLEGQPACDSTYKGSYGSSTIMLKNISKYCSNCNEKVKMDADIYAMDQLNRISKPAVKQSMLADFAN
;
A
#
# COMPACT_ATOMS: atom_id res chain seq x y z
N MET A 1 4.71 -32.04 -52.97
CA MET A 1 5.70 -31.80 -51.89
C MET A 1 5.07 -30.84 -50.88
N LYS A 2 4.67 -31.34 -49.69
CA LYS A 2 4.03 -30.52 -48.63
C LYS A 2 5.14 -29.91 -47.76
N LYS A 3 5.23 -28.58 -47.71
CA LYS A 3 6.14 -27.85 -46.83
C LYS A 3 5.51 -27.77 -45.43
N HIS A 4 6.11 -28.43 -44.46
CA HIS A 4 5.76 -28.25 -43.05
C HIS A 4 6.44 -26.98 -42.52
N LEU A 5 5.63 -26.00 -42.13
CA LEU A 5 6.07 -24.82 -41.39
C LEU A 5 6.35 -25.24 -39.95
N LEU A 6 7.61 -25.18 -39.52
CA LEU A 6 8.00 -25.38 -38.13
C LEU A 6 7.75 -24.07 -37.38
N ALA A 7 6.76 -24.05 -36.47
CA ALA A 7 6.53 -22.93 -35.58
C ALA A 7 7.58 -22.98 -34.44
N LEU A 8 8.51 -22.03 -34.44
CA LEU A 8 9.49 -21.86 -33.39
C LEU A 8 8.80 -21.21 -32.18
N LEU A 9 8.51 -21.99 -31.14
CA LEU A 9 8.06 -21.47 -29.85
C LEU A 9 9.25 -20.77 -29.17
N LEU A 10 9.26 -19.44 -29.19
CA LEU A 10 10.17 -18.66 -28.34
C LEU A 10 9.64 -18.71 -26.91
N VAL A 11 10.29 -19.50 -26.05
CA VAL A 11 10.07 -19.43 -24.60
C VAL A 11 10.86 -18.23 -24.09
N THR A 12 10.19 -17.11 -23.82
CA THR A 12 10.79 -15.97 -23.14
C THR A 12 11.03 -16.35 -21.68
N ALA A 13 12.30 -16.54 -21.31
CA ALA A 13 12.70 -16.68 -19.91
C ALA A 13 12.38 -15.36 -19.18
N THR A 14 11.32 -15.36 -18.38
CA THR A 14 10.99 -14.24 -17.51
C THR A 14 12.01 -14.20 -16.38
N THR A 15 12.89 -13.21 -16.38
CA THR A 15 13.79 -12.94 -15.25
C THR A 15 12.92 -12.54 -14.07
N THR A 16 12.77 -13.42 -13.08
CA THR A 16 12.08 -13.09 -11.84
C THR A 16 12.92 -12.06 -11.09
N THR A 17 12.42 -10.84 -10.98
CA THR A 17 13.01 -9.82 -10.11
C THR A 17 12.80 -10.25 -8.67
N SER A 18 13.78 -10.96 -8.11
CA SER A 18 13.75 -11.38 -6.71
C SER A 18 13.84 -10.14 -5.80
N PHE A 19 13.02 -10.10 -4.76
CA PHE A 19 13.19 -9.12 -3.70
C PHE A 19 14.49 -9.41 -2.94
N ALA A 20 15.21 -8.36 -2.51
CA ALA A 20 16.21 -8.51 -1.46
C ALA A 20 15.55 -9.30 -0.31
N ALA A 21 16.27 -10.28 0.26
CA ALA A 21 15.65 -11.27 1.12
C ALA A 21 15.01 -10.61 2.35
N LEU A 22 13.69 -10.35 2.25
CA LEU A 22 12.86 -9.94 3.35
C LEU A 22 12.92 -11.06 4.40
N THR A 23 13.32 -10.71 5.61
CA THR A 23 13.40 -11.68 6.70
C THR A 23 12.12 -11.65 7.52
N PHE A 24 11.73 -12.82 8.03
CA PHE A 24 10.57 -12.96 8.90
C PHE A 24 11.02 -13.48 10.25
N ASP A 25 10.45 -12.95 11.32
CA ASP A 25 10.58 -13.57 12.64
C ASP A 25 9.98 -14.98 12.61
N SER A 26 10.49 -15.87 13.46
CA SER A 26 10.11 -17.29 13.47
C SER A 26 8.65 -17.54 13.83
N ASP A 27 7.99 -16.57 14.46
CA ASP A 27 6.59 -16.63 14.89
C ASP A 27 5.60 -16.09 13.85
N VAL A 28 6.06 -15.48 12.75
CA VAL A 28 5.20 -15.12 11.62
C VAL A 28 4.76 -16.41 10.91
N PRO A 29 3.44 -16.71 10.80
CA PRO A 29 2.98 -17.94 10.17
C PRO A 29 3.46 -18.09 8.74
N ALA A 30 3.89 -19.29 8.34
CA ALA A 30 4.49 -19.54 7.02
C ALA A 30 3.58 -19.11 5.85
N ASN A 31 2.27 -19.30 5.97
CA ASN A 31 1.31 -18.83 4.95
C ASN A 31 1.25 -17.30 4.83
N ILE A 32 1.47 -16.57 5.93
CA ILE A 32 1.53 -15.10 5.93
C ILE A 32 2.85 -14.61 5.34
N GLN A 33 3.97 -15.31 5.61
CA GLN A 33 5.24 -15.05 4.95
C GLN A 33 5.10 -15.19 3.43
N SER A 34 4.54 -16.32 2.96
CA SER A 34 4.29 -16.55 1.53
C SER A 34 3.37 -15.50 0.92
N GLN A 35 2.25 -15.18 1.59
CA GLN A 35 1.32 -14.14 1.13
C GLN A 35 2.02 -12.79 0.96
N MET A 36 2.86 -12.38 1.92
CA MET A 36 3.56 -11.11 1.84
C MET A 36 4.60 -11.09 0.71
N VAL A 37 5.31 -12.20 0.50
CA VAL A 37 6.24 -12.34 -0.64
C VAL A 37 5.49 -12.27 -1.96
N GLU A 38 4.32 -12.92 -2.06
CA GLU A 38 3.45 -12.85 -3.25
C GLU A 38 2.89 -11.45 -3.49
N ASP A 39 2.49 -10.72 -2.45
CA ASP A 39 2.01 -9.35 -2.53
C ASP A 39 3.11 -8.40 -3.01
N LEU A 40 4.33 -8.56 -2.52
CA LEU A 40 5.49 -7.82 -3.00
C LEU A 40 5.83 -8.19 -4.45
N ALA A 41 5.81 -9.48 -4.80
CA ALA A 41 6.03 -9.93 -6.17
C ALA A 41 5.00 -9.36 -7.14
N PHE A 42 3.73 -9.29 -6.75
CA PHE A 42 2.68 -8.62 -7.51
C PHE A 42 3.01 -7.14 -7.74
N MET A 43 3.38 -6.40 -6.69
CA MET A 43 3.73 -4.98 -6.81
C MET A 43 4.94 -4.75 -7.71
N ALA A 44 5.93 -5.66 -7.69
CA ALA A 44 7.12 -5.59 -8.55
C ALA A 44 6.84 -5.89 -10.03
N GLN A 45 5.66 -6.41 -10.36
CA GLN A 45 5.24 -6.66 -11.74
C GLN A 45 4.40 -5.52 -12.32
N ILE A 46 4.02 -4.51 -11.54
CA ILE A 46 3.15 -3.44 -12.03
C ILE A 46 3.86 -2.65 -13.14
N GLU A 47 3.16 -2.44 -14.25
CA GLU A 47 3.58 -1.57 -15.33
C GLU A 47 2.51 -0.49 -15.55
N GLY A 48 2.93 0.76 -15.65
CA GLY A 48 2.04 1.90 -15.86
C GLY A 48 2.31 2.62 -17.17
N SER A 49 1.26 3.16 -17.78
CA SER A 49 1.34 4.00 -18.98
C SER A 49 1.40 5.51 -18.68
N GLY A 50 1.31 5.88 -17.40
CA GLY A 50 1.29 7.26 -16.93
C GLY A 50 1.32 7.33 -15.41
N GLN A 51 1.27 8.55 -14.88
CA GLN A 51 1.24 8.82 -13.44
C GLN A 51 0.82 10.26 -13.17
N THR A 52 0.30 10.52 -11.98
CA THR A 52 0.01 11.87 -11.51
C THR A 52 1.28 12.57 -10.97
N PRO A 53 1.29 13.92 -10.91
CA PRO A 53 2.38 14.68 -10.28
C PRO A 53 2.72 14.22 -8.86
N PHE A 54 1.72 14.00 -7.98
CA PHE A 54 2.00 13.55 -6.61
C PHE A 54 2.58 12.13 -6.57
N HIS A 55 2.18 11.25 -7.48
CA HIS A 55 2.79 9.92 -7.58
C HIS A 55 4.26 10.01 -7.95
N LYS A 56 4.59 10.86 -8.92
CA LYS A 56 5.97 11.12 -9.34
C LYS A 56 6.85 11.57 -8.18
N GLU A 57 6.33 12.41 -7.30
CA GLU A 57 7.09 12.92 -6.16
C GLU A 57 7.43 11.82 -5.14
N ILE A 58 6.54 10.86 -4.94
CA ILE A 58 6.65 9.86 -3.88
C ILE A 58 7.30 8.57 -4.38
N TYR A 59 6.81 8.04 -5.49
CA TYR A 59 7.17 6.73 -6.03
C TYR A 59 7.97 6.80 -7.33
N THR A 60 8.22 7.99 -7.87
CA THR A 60 8.93 8.21 -9.14
C THR A 60 8.17 7.77 -10.39
N ALA A 61 7.62 6.56 -10.44
CA ALA A 61 6.81 6.06 -11.56
C ALA A 61 5.87 4.93 -11.14
N VAL A 62 4.75 4.75 -11.87
CA VAL A 62 3.88 3.56 -11.75
C VAL A 62 4.61 2.39 -12.41
N ASP A 63 5.55 1.84 -11.68
CA ASP A 63 6.51 0.87 -12.19
C ASP A 63 6.95 -0.05 -11.04
N GLY A 64 7.00 -1.34 -11.32
CA GLY A 64 7.29 -2.36 -10.34
C GLY A 64 8.69 -2.26 -9.75
N LYS A 65 9.69 -1.82 -10.54
CA LYS A 65 11.04 -1.55 -10.01
C LYS A 65 11.02 -0.34 -9.07
N ALA A 66 10.24 0.69 -9.38
CA ALA A 66 10.09 1.85 -8.53
C ALA A 66 9.41 1.49 -7.18
N TYR A 67 8.33 0.72 -7.20
CA TYR A 67 7.67 0.21 -5.99
C TYR A 67 8.56 -0.74 -5.19
N LYS A 68 9.24 -1.67 -5.85
CA LYS A 68 10.22 -2.57 -5.22
C LYS A 68 11.31 -1.78 -4.50
N ASN A 69 11.95 -0.83 -5.20
CA ASN A 69 12.99 0.01 -4.60
C ASN A 69 12.44 0.86 -3.44
N PHE A 70 11.21 1.36 -3.57
CA PHE A 70 10.56 2.10 -2.49
C PHE A 70 10.48 1.25 -1.21
N PHE A 71 9.97 0.02 -1.31
CA PHE A 71 9.83 -0.88 -0.16
C PHE A 71 11.18 -1.36 0.39
N GLU A 72 12.06 -1.87 -0.48
CA GLU A 72 13.31 -2.53 -0.08
C GLU A 72 14.36 -1.58 0.50
N THR A 73 14.23 -0.27 0.27
CA THR A 73 15.09 0.73 0.92
C THR A 73 14.60 1.14 2.30
N ARG A 74 13.45 0.59 2.74
CA ARG A 74 12.71 0.99 3.94
C ARG A 74 12.46 -0.14 4.91
N ILE A 75 12.06 -1.33 4.43
CA ILE A 75 11.70 -2.46 5.29
C ILE A 75 12.59 -3.67 4.95
N PHE A 76 13.22 -4.24 5.97
CA PHE A 76 14.15 -5.37 5.85
C PHE A 76 13.66 -6.63 6.60
N SER A 77 12.84 -6.45 7.62
CA SER A 77 12.29 -7.56 8.41
C SER A 77 10.81 -7.37 8.78
N VAL A 78 10.14 -8.48 9.05
CA VAL A 78 8.73 -8.52 9.42
C VAL A 78 8.55 -9.40 10.65
N GLY A 79 7.83 -8.89 11.66
CA GLY A 79 7.49 -9.63 12.86
C GLY A 79 6.01 -9.53 13.21
N LEU A 80 5.65 -10.06 14.38
CA LEU A 80 4.35 -9.86 15.00
C LEU A 80 4.46 -8.94 16.21
N ASP A 81 3.49 -8.05 16.37
CA ASP A 81 3.30 -7.26 17.59
C ASP A 81 1.84 -6.80 17.69
N SER A 82 1.43 -6.38 18.90
CA SER A 82 0.11 -5.78 19.09
C SER A 82 -0.01 -4.36 18.52
N CYS A 83 1.11 -3.69 18.23
CA CYS A 83 1.17 -2.31 17.75
C CYS A 83 0.44 -1.31 18.66
N GLY A 84 0.52 -1.53 19.98
CA GLY A 84 -0.22 -0.74 20.97
C GLY A 84 -1.68 -1.19 21.16
N GLY A 85 -2.10 -2.25 20.49
CA GLY A 85 -3.42 -2.88 20.61
C GLY A 85 -4.51 -2.22 19.77
N GLY A 86 -5.75 -2.67 20.00
CA GLY A 86 -6.94 -2.10 19.36
C GLY A 86 -7.13 -2.51 17.90
N ALA A 87 -7.35 -1.52 17.04
CA ALA A 87 -7.76 -1.70 15.64
C ALA A 87 -6.62 -1.61 14.62
N ALA A 88 -5.36 -1.51 15.08
CA ALA A 88 -4.20 -1.43 14.21
C ALA A 88 -4.05 -2.71 13.37
N VAL A 89 -3.65 -2.56 12.11
CA VAL A 89 -3.48 -3.67 11.17
C VAL A 89 -2.00 -4.06 11.07
N ALA A 90 -1.13 -3.08 11.04
CA ALA A 90 0.30 -3.23 11.16
C ALA A 90 0.87 -1.95 11.78
N CYS A 91 2.17 -1.93 12.06
CA CYS A 91 2.90 -0.73 12.44
C CYS A 91 4.37 -0.83 12.03
N VAL A 92 5.03 0.33 12.01
CA VAL A 92 6.47 0.44 12.24
C VAL A 92 6.66 1.18 13.57
N GLN A 93 7.54 0.67 14.43
CA GLN A 93 8.00 1.29 15.67
C GLN A 93 9.37 1.96 15.41
N PRO A 94 9.40 3.17 14.85
CA PRO A 94 10.62 3.76 14.30
C PRO A 94 11.72 4.03 15.32
N PHE A 95 11.37 4.14 16.61
CA PHE A 95 12.33 4.35 17.70
C PHE A 95 12.98 3.06 18.21
N PHE A 96 12.48 1.90 17.80
CA PHE A 96 13.03 0.59 18.14
C PHE A 96 13.77 -0.02 16.95
N ASP A 97 13.07 -0.18 15.82
CA ASP A 97 13.67 -0.57 14.55
C ASP A 97 12.88 0.08 13.39
N PRO A 98 13.43 1.13 12.75
CA PRO A 98 12.72 1.83 11.69
C PRO A 98 12.61 1.01 10.40
N ASN A 99 13.34 -0.11 10.27
CA ASN A 99 13.29 -0.96 9.08
C ASN A 99 12.57 -2.29 9.33
N LYS A 100 11.85 -2.41 10.45
CA LYS A 100 11.01 -3.56 10.74
C LYS A 100 9.54 -3.18 10.67
N MET A 101 8.75 -4.05 10.06
CA MET A 101 7.29 -3.96 10.08
C MET A 101 6.74 -5.00 11.03
N TRP A 102 5.76 -4.63 11.84
CA TRP A 102 5.04 -5.57 12.69
C TRP A 102 3.62 -5.73 12.19
N LEU A 103 3.23 -6.97 11.91
CA LEU A 103 1.86 -7.31 11.55
C LEU A 103 1.08 -7.63 12.82
N THR A 104 -0.17 -7.16 12.90
CA THR A 104 -1.07 -7.53 14.00
C THR A 104 -1.96 -8.70 13.60
N GLU A 105 -2.70 -9.23 14.58
CA GLU A 105 -3.74 -10.24 14.33
C GLU A 105 -4.80 -9.76 13.32
N ASN A 106 -5.05 -8.45 13.23
CA ASN A 106 -6.02 -7.91 12.27
C ASN A 106 -5.56 -8.06 10.81
N PHE A 107 -4.25 -8.00 10.52
CA PHE A 107 -3.74 -8.30 9.18
C PHE A 107 -3.87 -9.78 8.83
N ILE A 108 -3.67 -10.65 9.83
CA ILE A 108 -3.67 -12.11 9.64
C ILE A 108 -5.08 -12.66 9.50
N LYS A 109 -6.02 -12.23 10.35
CA LYS A 109 -7.34 -12.87 10.46
C LYS A 109 -8.33 -12.44 9.39
N PHE A 110 -8.18 -11.25 8.81
CA PHE A 110 -9.12 -10.72 7.83
C PHE A 110 -8.58 -10.83 6.40
N SER A 111 -9.27 -11.59 5.56
CA SER A 111 -8.95 -11.68 4.14
C SER A 111 -9.34 -10.40 3.41
N HIS A 112 -8.36 -9.80 2.73
CA HIS A 112 -8.52 -8.62 1.89
C HIS A 112 -7.89 -8.87 0.51
N PRO A 113 -8.34 -8.17 -0.56
CA PRO A 113 -7.70 -8.26 -1.87
C PRO A 113 -6.20 -7.95 -1.80
N GLN A 114 -5.40 -8.59 -2.66
CA GLN A 114 -3.95 -8.44 -2.71
C GLN A 114 -3.49 -6.97 -2.77
N VAL A 115 -4.18 -6.13 -3.55
CA VAL A 115 -3.85 -4.71 -3.66
C VAL A 115 -4.10 -3.93 -2.35
N ALA A 116 -5.11 -4.33 -1.57
CA ALA A 116 -5.39 -3.74 -0.26
C ALA A 116 -4.35 -4.16 0.79
N ARG A 117 -3.89 -5.42 0.75
CA ARG A 117 -2.78 -5.86 1.61
C ARG A 117 -1.48 -5.13 1.27
N SER A 118 -1.20 -4.99 -0.02
CA SER A 118 -0.06 -4.20 -0.51
C SER A 118 -0.15 -2.74 -0.06
N MET A 119 -1.33 -2.13 -0.05
CA MET A 119 -1.54 -0.78 0.48
C MET A 119 -1.07 -0.64 1.93
N VAL A 120 -1.35 -1.61 2.80
CA VAL A 120 -0.87 -1.62 4.19
C VAL A 120 0.65 -1.72 4.22
N VAL A 121 1.24 -2.63 3.45
CA VAL A 121 2.70 -2.82 3.42
C VAL A 121 3.43 -1.53 3.02
N TYR A 122 2.92 -0.80 2.01
CA TYR A 122 3.53 0.46 1.57
C TYR A 122 3.19 1.63 2.49
N HIS A 123 2.03 1.60 3.16
CA HIS A 123 1.69 2.53 4.24
C HIS A 123 2.71 2.45 5.36
N GLU A 124 2.96 1.23 5.86
CA GLU A 124 3.91 1.00 6.94
C GLU A 124 5.34 1.34 6.52
N ALA A 125 5.73 1.04 5.27
CA ALA A 125 7.03 1.46 4.76
C ALA A 125 7.26 2.97 4.88
N ARG A 126 6.23 3.82 4.76
CA ARG A 126 6.39 5.27 4.99
C ARG A 126 6.85 5.58 6.40
N HIS A 127 6.36 4.86 7.40
CA HIS A 127 6.70 5.15 8.79
C HIS A 127 8.20 4.95 9.11
N SER A 128 8.96 4.27 8.24
CA SER A 128 10.43 4.18 8.32
C SER A 128 11.18 5.49 8.02
N GLU A 129 10.54 6.49 7.38
CA GLU A 129 11.21 7.68 6.85
C GLU A 129 11.52 8.72 7.95
N SER A 130 12.56 8.48 8.75
CA SER A 130 12.96 9.31 9.90
C SER A 130 13.26 10.77 9.55
N LYS A 131 13.86 11.03 8.38
CA LYS A 131 14.12 12.40 7.88
C LYS A 131 12.85 13.22 7.67
N ASN A 132 11.70 12.56 7.61
CA ASN A 132 10.38 13.16 7.44
C ASN A 132 9.53 13.07 8.71
N GLY A 133 10.14 12.79 9.86
CA GLY A 133 9.41 12.63 11.13
C GLY A 133 8.53 11.38 11.14
N ASN A 134 8.93 10.33 10.42
CA ASN A 134 8.25 9.03 10.36
C ASN A 134 6.80 9.08 9.88
N TRP A 135 6.38 10.18 9.27
CA TRP A 135 5.01 10.38 8.79
C TRP A 135 3.94 9.98 9.82
N MET A 136 4.14 10.31 11.09
CA MET A 136 3.20 9.95 12.17
C MET A 136 1.78 10.39 11.83
N HIS A 137 0.79 9.55 12.15
CA HIS A 137 -0.61 9.87 11.92
C HIS A 137 -1.03 11.11 12.71
N ALA A 138 -1.92 11.89 12.10
CA ALA A 138 -2.72 12.90 12.78
C ALA A 138 -3.96 12.26 13.42
N ASN A 139 -4.45 12.90 14.48
CA ASN A 139 -5.76 12.54 15.04
C ASN A 139 -6.87 12.91 14.06
N CYS A 140 -7.78 11.97 13.86
CA CYS A 140 -8.98 12.21 13.08
C CYS A 140 -9.92 13.22 13.77
N PRO A 141 -10.74 13.96 13.00
CA PRO A 141 -11.69 14.95 13.54
C PRO A 141 -12.65 14.38 14.60
N ARG A 142 -13.33 15.28 15.32
CA ARG A 142 -14.47 14.97 16.21
C ARG A 142 -15.62 15.95 15.95
N PRO A 143 -16.78 15.50 15.44
CA PRO A 143 -17.06 14.15 14.93
C PRO A 143 -16.28 13.84 13.65
N PHE A 144 -16.07 12.56 13.34
CA PHE A 144 -15.48 12.14 12.06
C PHE A 144 -16.51 11.38 11.23
N LEU A 145 -17.17 12.11 10.33
CA LEU A 145 -18.28 11.61 9.53
C LEU A 145 -17.90 11.46 8.06
N GLY A 146 -18.44 10.42 7.43
CA GLY A 146 -18.39 10.21 5.99
C GLY A 146 -19.34 11.13 5.23
N ALA A 147 -19.32 11.01 3.90
CA ALA A 147 -20.17 11.82 3.02
C ALA A 147 -21.67 11.55 3.20
N ASP A 148 -22.04 10.38 3.71
CA ASP A 148 -23.41 9.98 4.05
C ASP A 148 -23.83 10.42 5.47
N GLY A 149 -22.97 11.15 6.18
CA GLY A 149 -23.20 11.60 7.55
C GLY A 149 -23.03 10.52 8.62
N LYS A 150 -22.58 9.30 8.27
CA LYS A 150 -22.30 8.23 9.24
C LYS A 150 -20.87 8.30 9.77
N ASP A 151 -20.64 7.67 10.91
CA ASP A 151 -19.30 7.55 11.48
C ASP A 151 -18.33 6.90 10.49
N MET A 152 -17.16 7.51 10.35
CA MET A 152 -16.04 6.89 9.65
C MET A 152 -15.52 5.71 10.47
N VAL A 153 -15.46 4.54 9.83
CA VAL A 153 -14.96 3.30 10.42
C VAL A 153 -13.83 2.73 9.58
N SER A 154 -12.96 1.92 10.19
CA SER A 154 -11.93 1.20 9.46
C SER A 154 -12.54 0.13 8.56
N ILE A 155 -12.22 0.15 7.27
CA ILE A 155 -12.62 -0.91 6.34
C ILE A 155 -12.08 -2.30 6.74
N TRP A 156 -10.98 -2.34 7.52
CA TRP A 156 -10.34 -3.58 7.97
C TRP A 156 -10.99 -4.21 9.19
N THR A 157 -11.46 -3.38 10.13
CA THR A 157 -11.84 -3.85 11.48
C THR A 157 -13.22 -3.39 11.93
N GLY A 158 -13.86 -2.47 11.19
CA GLY A 158 -15.12 -1.84 11.59
C GLY A 158 -15.01 -0.87 12.77
N ALA A 159 -13.82 -0.64 13.31
CA ALA A 159 -13.62 0.26 14.45
C ALA A 159 -13.85 1.74 14.06
N LYS A 160 -14.48 2.52 14.93
CA LYS A 160 -14.64 3.96 14.74
C LYS A 160 -13.29 4.68 14.72
N LEU A 161 -13.13 5.62 13.80
CA LEU A 161 -11.87 6.36 13.60
C LEU A 161 -11.86 7.72 14.30
N GLU A 162 -13.01 8.20 14.79
CA GLU A 162 -13.13 9.50 15.46
C GLU A 162 -12.07 9.69 16.56
N GLY A 163 -11.28 10.77 16.46
CA GLY A 163 -10.26 11.09 17.44
C GLY A 163 -9.06 10.15 17.54
N GLN A 164 -9.02 9.08 16.74
CA GLN A 164 -7.90 8.14 16.70
C GLN A 164 -6.75 8.71 15.86
N PRO A 165 -5.48 8.35 16.14
CA PRO A 165 -4.35 8.65 15.27
C PRO A 165 -4.42 7.76 14.02
N ALA A 166 -5.38 8.02 13.15
CA ALA A 166 -5.71 7.18 11.99
C ALA A 166 -6.01 8.02 10.74
N CYS A 167 -5.50 9.25 10.73
CA CYS A 167 -5.65 10.20 9.64
C CYS A 167 -4.30 10.80 9.26
N ASP A 168 -4.23 11.40 8.07
CA ASP A 168 -3.12 12.25 7.69
C ASP A 168 -3.53 13.72 7.63
N SER A 169 -2.55 14.60 7.84
CA SER A 169 -2.70 16.04 7.65
C SER A 169 -2.10 16.55 6.33
N THR A 170 -1.38 15.70 5.59
CA THR A 170 -0.73 16.01 4.31
C THR A 170 -0.88 14.83 3.34
N TYR A 171 -0.76 15.06 2.04
CA TYR A 171 -0.80 13.96 1.04
C TYR A 171 0.44 13.07 1.09
N LYS A 172 1.53 13.51 1.73
CA LYS A 172 2.78 12.77 1.85
C LYS A 172 2.77 11.79 3.03
N GLY A 173 1.78 11.86 3.92
CA GLY A 173 1.63 10.91 5.01
C GLY A 173 1.36 9.49 4.52
N SER A 174 1.26 8.54 5.44
CA SER A 174 1.14 7.12 5.10
C SER A 174 -0.22 6.76 4.45
N TYR A 175 -1.33 7.36 4.87
CA TYR A 175 -2.62 7.23 4.17
C TYR A 175 -2.64 7.97 2.83
N GLY A 176 -2.08 9.18 2.78
CA GLY A 176 -2.03 10.00 1.57
C GLY A 176 -1.22 9.34 0.46
N SER A 177 -0.02 8.87 0.78
CA SER A 177 0.85 8.17 -0.16
C SER A 177 0.24 6.86 -0.65
N SER A 178 -0.34 6.05 0.24
CA SER A 178 -1.06 4.83 -0.16
C SER A 178 -2.27 5.14 -1.05
N THR A 179 -3.02 6.21 -0.77
CA THR A 179 -4.11 6.69 -1.64
C THR A 179 -3.58 7.01 -3.05
N ILE A 180 -2.48 7.75 -3.12
CA ILE A 180 -1.84 8.15 -4.39
C ILE A 180 -1.37 6.92 -5.16
N MET A 181 -0.70 5.97 -4.50
CA MET A 181 -0.27 4.71 -5.11
C MET A 181 -1.46 3.97 -5.73
N LEU A 182 -2.51 3.75 -4.94
CA LEU A 182 -3.68 2.99 -5.37
C LEU A 182 -4.46 3.69 -6.50
N LYS A 183 -4.69 5.00 -6.43
CA LYS A 183 -5.34 5.73 -7.53
C LYS A 183 -4.57 5.65 -8.83
N ASN A 184 -3.24 5.68 -8.75
CA ASN A 184 -2.40 5.55 -9.94
C ASN A 184 -2.37 4.12 -10.48
N ILE A 185 -2.39 3.10 -9.64
CA ILE A 185 -2.59 1.70 -10.08
C ILE A 185 -3.95 1.56 -10.79
N SER A 186 -5.01 2.09 -10.17
CA SER A 186 -6.36 2.05 -10.75
C SER A 186 -6.42 2.71 -12.13
N LYS A 187 -5.82 3.89 -12.28
CA LYS A 187 -5.90 4.70 -13.51
C LYS A 187 -4.92 4.28 -14.59
N TYR A 188 -3.68 3.94 -14.21
CA TYR A 188 -2.56 3.87 -15.15
C TYR A 188 -1.93 2.48 -15.29
N CYS A 189 -2.27 1.51 -14.45
CA CYS A 189 -1.68 0.17 -14.59
C CYS A 189 -2.11 -0.48 -15.91
N SER A 190 -1.16 -0.69 -16.83
CA SER A 190 -1.41 -1.23 -18.16
C SER A 190 -1.53 -2.75 -18.18
N ASN A 191 -0.95 -3.43 -17.21
CA ASN A 191 -0.97 -4.89 -17.09
C ASN A 191 -1.89 -5.43 -15.97
N CYS A 192 -2.60 -4.55 -15.26
CA CYS A 192 -3.60 -4.95 -14.27
C CYS A 192 -4.95 -5.26 -14.94
N ASN A 193 -5.63 -6.30 -14.47
CA ASN A 193 -7.02 -6.56 -14.85
C ASN A 193 -8.00 -5.57 -14.19
N GLU A 194 -9.24 -5.53 -14.68
CA GLU A 194 -10.27 -4.61 -14.18
C GLU A 194 -10.59 -4.79 -12.70
N LYS A 195 -10.54 -6.03 -12.18
CA LYS A 195 -10.78 -6.28 -10.76
C LYS A 195 -9.71 -5.61 -9.90
N VAL A 196 -8.43 -5.74 -10.25
CA VAL A 196 -7.32 -5.10 -9.54
C VAL A 196 -7.48 -3.57 -9.55
N LYS A 197 -7.85 -3.00 -10.70
CA LYS A 197 -8.06 -1.54 -10.83
C LYS A 197 -9.25 -1.05 -10.00
N MET A 198 -10.34 -1.81 -9.98
CA MET A 198 -11.54 -1.52 -9.19
C MET A 198 -11.26 -1.64 -7.69
N ASP A 199 -10.61 -2.72 -7.25
CA ASP A 199 -10.21 -2.87 -5.86
C ASP A 199 -9.28 -1.70 -5.45
N ALA A 200 -8.28 -1.38 -6.27
CA ALA A 200 -7.38 -0.25 -6.00
C ALA A 200 -8.16 1.07 -5.83
N ASP A 201 -9.16 1.33 -6.68
CA ASP A 201 -10.01 2.52 -6.57
C ASP A 201 -10.79 2.56 -5.24
N ILE A 202 -11.47 1.47 -4.91
CA ILE A 202 -12.29 1.36 -3.69
C ILE A 202 -11.44 1.64 -2.44
N TYR A 203 -10.28 0.99 -2.32
CA TYR A 203 -9.41 1.16 -1.16
C TYR A 203 -8.73 2.53 -1.15
N ALA A 204 -8.44 3.11 -2.31
CA ALA A 204 -7.92 4.47 -2.38
C ALA A 204 -8.96 5.48 -1.88
N MET A 205 -10.23 5.34 -2.27
CA MET A 205 -11.29 6.24 -1.85
C MET A 205 -11.60 6.10 -0.35
N ASP A 206 -11.46 4.90 0.23
CA ASP A 206 -11.47 4.73 1.69
C ASP A 206 -10.33 5.53 2.35
N GLN A 207 -9.09 5.37 1.88
CA GLN A 207 -7.94 6.07 2.47
C GLN A 207 -8.01 7.59 2.27
N LEU A 208 -8.56 8.06 1.16
CA LEU A 208 -8.76 9.50 0.91
C LEU A 208 -9.67 10.14 1.97
N ASN A 209 -10.62 9.38 2.54
CA ASN A 209 -11.46 9.88 3.62
C ASN A 209 -10.69 10.08 4.92
N ARG A 210 -9.52 9.45 5.09
CA ARG A 210 -8.60 9.63 6.22
C ARG A 210 -7.68 10.85 6.08
N ILE A 211 -7.88 11.67 5.05
CA ILE A 211 -7.20 12.96 4.92
C ILE A 211 -7.99 14.03 5.68
N SER A 212 -7.48 14.44 6.84
CA SER A 212 -8.17 15.31 7.80
C SER A 212 -8.28 16.77 7.37
N LYS A 213 -7.46 17.22 6.41
CA LYS A 213 -7.43 18.61 5.93
C LYS A 213 -8.19 18.73 4.60
N PRO A 214 -9.32 19.47 4.54
CA PRO A 214 -10.12 19.59 3.31
C PRO A 214 -9.32 20.10 2.11
N ALA A 215 -8.44 21.09 2.31
CA ALA A 215 -7.60 21.62 1.24
C ALA A 215 -6.64 20.57 0.66
N VAL A 216 -6.08 19.70 1.50
CA VAL A 216 -5.21 18.60 1.06
C VAL A 216 -6.01 17.57 0.30
N LYS A 217 -7.18 17.16 0.82
CA LYS A 217 -8.09 16.25 0.13
C LYS A 217 -8.48 16.77 -1.25
N GLN A 218 -8.80 18.06 -1.36
CA GLN A 218 -9.11 18.72 -2.64
C GLN A 218 -7.92 18.72 -3.60
N SER A 219 -6.71 18.97 -3.11
CA SER A 219 -5.50 18.91 -3.95
C SER A 219 -5.23 17.51 -4.51
N MET A 220 -5.48 16.47 -3.72
CA MET A 220 -5.35 15.08 -4.17
C MET A 220 -6.42 14.73 -5.22
N LEU A 221 -7.67 15.15 -5.01
CA LEU A 221 -8.73 14.98 -6.02
C LEU A 221 -8.39 15.67 -7.35
N ALA A 222 -7.83 16.88 -7.29
CA ALA A 222 -7.37 17.60 -8.46
C ALA A 222 -6.18 16.89 -9.15
N ASP A 223 -5.23 16.35 -8.37
CA ASP A 223 -4.11 15.55 -8.88
C ASP A 223 -4.62 14.33 -9.66
N PHE A 224 -5.61 13.60 -9.15
CA PHE A 224 -6.19 12.41 -9.79
C PHE A 224 -7.01 12.71 -11.05
N ALA A 225 -7.48 13.95 -11.23
CA ALA A 225 -8.20 14.38 -12.42
C ALA A 225 -7.30 14.57 -13.65
N ASN A 226 -5.98 14.72 -13.46
CA ASN A 226 -4.98 14.73 -14.55
C ASN A 226 -4.68 13.31 -14.99
#